data_AF-A0A4R8FRT3-F1
#
_entry.id   AF-A0A4R8FRT3-F1
#
_cell.length_a   1.000
_cell.length_b   1.000
_cell.length_c   1.000
_cell.angle_alpha   90.00
_cell.angle_beta   90.00
_cell.angle_gamma   90.00
#
_symmetry.space_group_name_H-M   'P 1'
#
loop_
_entity.id
_entity.type
_entity.pdbx_description
1 polymer ?
#
loop_
_entity_poly.entity_id
_entity_poly.type
_entity_poly.pdbx_seq_one_letter_code
_entity_poly.pdbx_strand_id
1 'polypeptide(L)'
;MGVLSVAHRRTTGGCPGPSLRGGALGPTHHTEIIHHMKDMTIVRTDATATWAFILDIMAEALARSDAEALDHLPPGRRRTIARKRAQRHPVPFVDEETGAICLNVPLNRQRTEWATVELEDWLTVQNLGATGLWYLDDNGRGDLRVKTKPRMRRHTAAKSLTVARLILGLGRGERVKFLNGDSRDLRRSNLAVQGRRETDRAKSARYDARASAMAGADMARELAALRRQGGRA
;
A
#
# COMPACT_ATOMS: atom_id res chain seq x y z
N MET A 1 34.21 51.25 39.31
CA MET A 1 34.61 50.08 40.13
C MET A 1 33.39 49.61 40.90
N GLY A 2 32.81 48.46 40.52
CA GLY A 2 31.60 47.92 41.16
C GLY A 2 30.88 46.95 40.23
N VAL A 3 31.42 45.74 40.09
CA VAL A 3 30.87 44.67 39.26
C VAL A 3 29.91 43.85 40.13
N LEU A 4 28.60 43.89 39.82
CA LEU A 4 27.59 43.06 40.46
C LEU A 4 27.41 41.76 39.67
N SER A 5 27.93 40.68 40.27
CA SER A 5 27.84 39.29 39.82
C SER A 5 26.48 38.70 40.20
N VAL A 6 25.72 38.19 39.22
CA VAL A 6 24.45 37.48 39.46
C VAL A 6 24.65 36.00 39.11
N ALA A 7 24.58 35.17 40.14
CA ALA A 7 24.73 33.72 40.08
C ALA A 7 23.51 33.04 39.43
N HIS A 8 23.76 32.15 38.46
CA HIS A 8 22.79 31.22 37.91
C HIS A 8 22.64 30.00 38.83
N ARG A 9 21.43 29.77 39.38
CA ARG A 9 21.03 28.45 39.91
C ARG A 9 20.38 27.64 38.80
N ARG A 10 20.98 26.48 38.46
CA ARG A 10 20.33 25.43 37.67
C ARG A 10 19.55 24.52 38.60
N THR A 11 18.24 24.47 38.43
CA THR A 11 17.35 23.45 39.01
C THR A 11 17.17 22.32 38.02
N THR A 12 17.69 21.13 38.34
CA THR A 12 17.40 19.88 37.64
C THR A 12 16.12 19.26 38.20
N GLY A 13 14.98 19.60 37.59
CA GLY A 13 13.70 18.92 37.83
C GLY A 13 13.50 17.79 36.84
N GLY A 14 13.62 16.55 37.30
CA GLY A 14 13.29 15.35 36.53
C GLY A 14 11.77 15.13 36.49
N CYS A 15 11.22 14.97 35.28
CA CYS A 15 9.83 14.56 35.08
C CYS A 15 9.77 13.07 34.76
N PRO A 16 8.90 12.28 35.42
CA PRO A 16 8.67 10.87 35.08
C PRO A 16 7.86 10.78 33.77
N GLY A 17 8.39 10.02 32.80
CA GLY A 17 7.73 9.78 31.51
C GLY A 17 6.51 8.86 31.62
N PRO A 18 5.47 9.05 30.78
CA PRO A 18 4.30 8.20 30.78
C PRO A 18 4.60 6.81 30.18
N SER A 19 4.28 5.78 30.95
CA SER A 19 4.25 4.38 30.53
C SER A 19 3.17 4.17 29.46
N LEU A 20 3.57 4.11 28.19
CA LEU A 20 2.73 3.65 27.09
C LEU A 20 2.61 2.12 27.14
N ARG A 21 1.53 1.61 27.74
CA ARG A 21 1.09 0.24 27.53
C ARG A 21 0.57 0.11 26.09
N GLY A 22 1.29 -0.64 25.27
CA GLY A 22 0.86 -1.02 23.92
C GLY A 22 -0.32 -1.97 23.99
N GLY A 23 -1.53 -1.46 23.76
CA GLY A 23 -2.68 -2.27 23.36
C GLY A 23 -2.51 -2.65 21.89
N ALA A 24 -2.29 -3.94 21.63
CA ALA A 24 -2.32 -4.48 20.28
C ALA A 24 -3.76 -4.38 19.75
N LEU A 25 -4.03 -3.39 18.91
CA LEU A 25 -5.24 -3.34 18.09
C LEU A 25 -5.12 -4.47 17.05
N GLY A 26 -5.95 -5.50 17.22
CA GLY A 26 -6.05 -6.63 16.31
C GLY A 26 -6.63 -6.22 14.95
N PRO A 27 -6.33 -6.94 13.86
CA PRO A 27 -6.72 -6.60 12.48
C PRO A 27 -8.21 -6.83 12.15
N THR A 28 -9.09 -7.02 13.12
CA THR A 28 -10.47 -7.52 12.90
C THR A 28 -11.52 -6.49 12.52
N HIS A 29 -11.26 -5.18 12.63
CA HIS A 29 -12.26 -4.14 12.31
C HIS A 29 -12.27 -3.67 10.85
N HIS A 30 -11.29 -4.06 10.02
CA HIS A 30 -11.11 -3.42 8.70
C HIS A 30 -11.75 -4.15 7.52
N THR A 31 -12.09 -5.42 7.67
CA THR A 31 -12.82 -6.16 6.62
C THR A 31 -14.27 -5.66 6.51
N GLU A 32 -14.87 -5.16 7.59
CA GLU A 32 -16.25 -4.64 7.59
C GLU A 32 -16.44 -3.40 6.69
N ILE A 33 -15.46 -2.47 6.64
CA ILE A 33 -15.60 -1.24 5.84
C ILE A 33 -15.68 -1.55 4.33
N ILE A 34 -14.93 -2.55 3.85
CA ILE A 34 -14.94 -2.92 2.42
C ILE A 34 -16.21 -3.68 2.05
N HIS A 35 -16.73 -4.53 2.95
CA HIS A 35 -17.99 -5.23 2.70
C HIS A 35 -19.21 -4.29 2.76
N HIS A 36 -19.19 -3.25 3.60
CA HIS A 36 -20.30 -2.31 3.71
C HIS A 36 -20.51 -1.45 2.44
N MET A 37 -19.47 -1.28 1.60
CA MET A 37 -19.61 -0.53 0.34
C MET A 37 -20.39 -1.30 -0.75
N LYS A 38 -20.46 -2.64 -0.70
CA LYS A 38 -21.15 -3.44 -1.73
C LYS A 38 -22.66 -3.48 -1.55
N ASP A 39 -23.14 -3.37 -0.30
CA ASP A 39 -24.56 -3.37 0.03
C ASP A 39 -25.14 -1.96 0.19
N MET A 40 -24.31 -0.92 0.04
CA MET A 40 -24.75 0.47 -0.10
C MET A 40 -25.35 0.67 -1.50
N THR A 41 -26.47 -0.01 -1.73
CA THR A 41 -27.44 0.36 -2.76
C THR A 41 -27.71 1.83 -2.51
N ILE A 42 -27.31 2.70 -3.45
CA ILE A 42 -27.42 4.15 -3.31
C ILE A 42 -28.93 4.46 -3.27
N VAL A 43 -29.52 4.45 -2.07
CA VAL A 43 -30.90 4.84 -1.81
C VAL A 43 -30.98 6.34 -1.97
N ARG A 44 -30.98 6.84 -3.22
CA ARG A 44 -31.15 8.26 -3.61
C ARG A 44 -30.61 9.25 -2.56
N THR A 45 -29.41 9.01 -2.05
CA THR A 45 -28.75 9.96 -1.19
C THR A 45 -28.36 11.14 -2.06
N ASP A 46 -28.48 12.35 -1.52
CA ASP A 46 -28.00 13.57 -2.15
C ASP A 46 -26.60 13.32 -2.73
N ALA A 47 -26.43 13.55 -4.04
CA ALA A 47 -25.16 13.34 -4.73
C ALA A 47 -24.04 14.13 -4.04
N THR A 48 -24.36 15.28 -3.44
CA THR A 48 -23.46 16.12 -2.65
C THR A 48 -22.98 15.40 -1.39
N ALA A 49 -23.89 14.76 -0.64
CA ALA A 49 -23.55 14.03 0.57
C ALA A 49 -22.69 12.79 0.27
N THR A 50 -23.02 12.08 -0.81
CA THR A 50 -22.23 10.93 -1.27
C THR A 50 -20.82 11.37 -1.66
N TRP A 51 -20.70 12.49 -2.38
CA TRP A 51 -19.40 13.03 -2.78
C TRP A 51 -18.55 13.49 -1.61
N ALA A 52 -19.14 14.19 -0.64
CA ALA A 52 -18.44 14.59 0.58
C ALA A 52 -17.89 13.39 1.35
N PHE A 53 -18.70 12.33 1.50
CA PHE A 53 -18.27 11.09 2.15
C PHE A 53 -17.10 10.40 1.43
N ILE A 54 -17.12 10.36 0.10
CA ILE A 54 -16.01 9.82 -0.71
C ILE A 54 -14.73 10.64 -0.48
N LEU A 55 -14.84 11.97 -0.47
CA LEU A 55 -13.69 12.85 -0.22
C LEU A 55 -13.10 12.64 1.17
N ASP A 56 -13.94 12.40 2.19
CA ASP A 56 -13.49 12.11 3.55
C ASP A 56 -12.74 10.77 3.62
N ILE A 57 -13.29 9.70 3.03
CA ILE A 57 -12.61 8.39 2.93
C ILE A 57 -11.25 8.54 2.25
N MET A 58 -11.21 9.28 1.14
CA MET A 58 -9.97 9.50 0.41
C MET A 58 -8.96 10.30 1.21
N ALA A 59 -9.39 11.37 1.87
CA ALA A 59 -8.53 12.20 2.69
C ALA A 59 -7.88 11.36 3.81
N GLU A 60 -8.66 10.53 4.50
CA GLU A 60 -8.16 9.62 5.54
C GLU A 60 -7.17 8.60 4.95
N ALA A 61 -7.53 7.93 3.86
CA ALA A 61 -6.67 6.93 3.22
C ALA A 61 -5.35 7.52 2.73
N LEU A 62 -5.38 8.75 2.17
CA LEU A 62 -4.18 9.48 1.76
C LEU A 62 -3.32 9.89 2.95
N ALA A 63 -3.93 10.40 4.02
CA ALA A 63 -3.20 10.78 5.22
C ALA A 63 -2.47 9.58 5.83
N ARG A 64 -3.14 8.43 5.90
CA ARG A 64 -2.55 7.15 6.35
C ARG A 64 -1.41 6.70 5.43
N SER A 65 -1.64 6.65 4.13
CA SER A 65 -0.63 6.26 3.13
C SER A 65 0.62 7.16 3.19
N ASP A 66 0.42 8.47 3.33
CA ASP A 66 1.49 9.45 3.46
C ASP A 66 2.25 9.29 4.79
N ALA A 67 1.56 9.10 5.91
CA ALA A 67 2.19 8.84 7.19
C ALA A 67 3.08 7.58 7.14
N GLU A 68 2.55 6.46 6.62
CA GLU A 68 3.29 5.21 6.48
C GLU A 68 4.51 5.32 5.55
N ALA A 69 4.36 6.03 4.44
CA ALA A 69 5.44 6.22 3.49
C ALA A 69 6.57 7.12 4.04
N LEU A 70 6.27 8.01 4.98
CA LEU A 70 7.22 8.96 5.56
C LEU A 70 7.88 8.47 6.86
N ASP A 71 7.26 7.53 7.56
CA ASP A 71 7.67 7.00 8.87
C ASP A 71 9.17 6.64 8.93
N HIS A 72 9.65 5.86 7.96
CA HIS A 72 11.04 5.37 7.90
C HIS A 72 12.07 6.42 7.44
N LEU A 73 11.65 7.60 6.98
CA LEU A 73 12.56 8.61 6.42
C LEU A 73 13.13 9.52 7.51
N PRO A 74 14.37 10.03 7.36
CA PRO A 74 14.91 11.04 8.26
C PRO A 74 14.18 12.40 8.09
N PRO A 75 14.11 13.26 9.13
CA PRO A 75 13.32 14.50 9.11
C PRO A 75 13.58 15.41 7.90
N GLY A 76 14.84 15.55 7.47
CA GLY A 76 15.20 16.37 6.32
C GLY A 76 14.60 15.87 5.00
N ARG A 77 14.50 14.54 4.79
CA ARG A 77 13.88 13.96 3.60
C ARG A 77 12.36 13.94 3.68
N ARG A 78 11.79 13.82 4.89
CA ARG A 78 10.32 13.76 5.10
C ARG A 78 9.61 14.94 4.45
N ARG A 79 10.06 16.18 4.69
CA ARG A 79 9.44 17.40 4.11
C ARG A 79 9.45 17.39 2.58
N THR A 80 10.58 17.04 1.97
CA THR A 80 10.70 16.99 0.50
C THR A 80 9.79 15.91 -0.10
N ILE A 81 9.74 14.72 0.50
CA ILE A 81 8.89 13.64 0.01
C ILE A 81 7.41 13.93 0.26
N ALA A 82 7.04 14.46 1.42
CA ALA A 82 5.67 14.88 1.73
C ALA A 82 5.14 15.87 0.68
N ARG A 83 5.91 16.92 0.37
CA ARG A 83 5.55 17.89 -0.68
C ARG A 83 5.38 17.23 -2.04
N LYS A 84 6.27 16.29 -2.41
CA LYS A 84 6.16 15.55 -3.68
C LYS A 84 4.92 14.65 -3.72
N ARG A 85 4.50 14.10 -2.58
CA ARG A 85 3.32 13.24 -2.47
C ARG A 85 2.03 14.04 -2.54
N ALA A 86 1.94 15.16 -1.81
CA ALA A 86 0.81 16.08 -1.88
C ALA A 86 0.55 16.59 -3.31
N GLN A 87 1.62 16.88 -4.07
CA GLN A 87 1.51 17.26 -5.49
C GLN A 87 0.98 16.15 -6.41
N ARG A 88 0.94 14.91 -5.93
CA ARG A 88 0.61 13.71 -6.70
C ARG A 88 -0.54 12.92 -6.08
N HIS A 89 -1.38 13.59 -5.29
CA HIS A 89 -2.60 12.99 -4.78
C HIS A 89 -3.55 12.63 -5.94
N PRO A 90 -4.25 11.50 -5.86
CA PRO A 90 -5.23 11.08 -6.85
C PRO A 90 -6.43 12.04 -6.85
N VAL A 91 -7.06 12.20 -8.01
CA VAL A 91 -8.24 13.03 -8.18
C VAL A 91 -9.44 12.11 -8.43
N PRO A 92 -10.48 12.13 -7.57
CA PRO A 92 -11.66 11.31 -7.80
C PRO A 92 -12.54 11.90 -8.90
N PHE A 93 -13.22 11.01 -9.61
CA PHE A 93 -14.28 11.34 -10.56
C PHE A 93 -15.28 10.19 -10.65
N VAL A 94 -16.45 10.43 -11.25
CA VAL A 94 -17.43 9.37 -11.55
C VAL A 94 -17.25 8.96 -13.00
N ASP A 95 -17.06 7.67 -13.25
CA ASP A 95 -17.02 7.11 -14.60
C ASP A 95 -18.43 7.13 -15.20
N GLU A 96 -18.62 7.84 -16.31
CA GLU A 96 -19.92 8.01 -16.96
C GLU A 96 -20.46 6.69 -17.54
N GLU A 97 -19.58 5.77 -17.95
CA GLU A 97 -19.98 4.50 -18.58
C GLU A 97 -20.49 3.49 -17.55
N THR A 98 -19.86 3.46 -16.38
CA THR A 98 -20.12 2.43 -15.36
C THR A 98 -20.86 2.96 -14.13
N GLY A 99 -20.88 4.29 -13.93
CA GLY A 99 -21.32 4.93 -12.70
C GLY A 99 -20.38 4.71 -11.50
N ALA A 100 -19.24 4.05 -11.71
CA ALA A 100 -18.30 3.73 -10.64
C ALA A 100 -17.46 4.96 -10.23
N ILE A 101 -17.07 5.00 -8.95
CA ILE A 101 -16.15 6.03 -8.46
C ILE A 101 -14.73 5.61 -8.84
N CYS A 102 -14.11 6.40 -9.70
CA CYS A 102 -12.77 6.18 -10.21
C CYS A 102 -11.81 7.28 -9.76
N LEU A 103 -10.53 6.98 -9.82
CA LEU A 103 -9.44 7.87 -9.47
C LEU A 103 -8.51 8.05 -10.66
N ASN A 104 -8.17 9.30 -10.95
CA ASN A 104 -7.03 9.64 -11.79
C ASN A 104 -5.78 9.77 -10.93
N VAL A 105 -4.86 8.81 -11.04
CA VAL A 105 -3.62 8.76 -10.26
C VAL A 105 -2.45 9.29 -11.09
N PRO A 106 -1.77 10.38 -10.66
CA PRO A 106 -0.63 10.93 -11.41
C PRO A 106 0.55 9.96 -11.50
N LEU A 107 1.04 9.68 -12.71
CA LEU A 107 2.17 8.77 -12.96
C LEU A 107 3.52 9.49 -13.01
N ASN A 108 3.52 10.80 -13.25
CA ASN A 108 4.73 11.62 -13.27
C ASN A 108 4.59 12.86 -12.38
N ARG A 109 5.66 13.66 -12.29
CA ARG A 109 5.69 14.85 -11.43
C ARG A 109 4.85 16.00 -11.99
N GLN A 110 4.81 16.12 -13.31
CA GLN A 110 4.15 17.18 -14.04
C GLN A 110 2.63 16.99 -14.13
N ARG A 111 2.11 15.81 -13.73
CA ARG A 111 0.70 15.42 -13.83
C ARG A 111 0.19 15.49 -15.28
N THR A 112 1.05 15.15 -16.23
CA THR A 112 0.67 15.04 -17.65
C THR A 112 0.29 13.61 -18.03
N GLU A 113 0.64 12.63 -17.19
CA GLU A 113 0.26 11.24 -17.35
C GLU A 113 -0.50 10.75 -16.12
N TRP A 114 -1.59 10.04 -16.37
CA TRP A 114 -2.52 9.55 -15.36
C TRP A 114 -2.78 8.07 -15.58
N ALA A 115 -3.07 7.35 -14.50
CA ALA A 115 -3.70 6.05 -14.56
C ALA A 115 -5.10 6.14 -13.98
N THR A 116 -6.04 5.45 -14.61
CA THR A 116 -7.43 5.37 -14.16
C THR A 116 -7.62 4.09 -13.37
N VAL A 117 -8.19 4.16 -12.17
CA VAL A 117 -8.43 2.99 -11.31
C VAL A 117 -9.70 3.19 -10.50
N GLU A 118 -10.42 2.12 -10.21
CA GLU A 118 -11.58 2.17 -9.30
C GLU A 118 -11.14 2.48 -7.86
N LEU A 119 -11.98 3.20 -7.10
CA LEU A 119 -11.67 3.58 -5.72
C LEU A 119 -11.41 2.36 -4.82
N GLU A 120 -12.23 1.31 -4.91
CA GLU A 120 -12.09 0.06 -4.14
C GLU A 120 -10.72 -0.60 -4.38
N ASP A 121 -10.30 -0.64 -5.65
CA ASP A 121 -9.03 -1.23 -6.05
C ASP A 121 -7.84 -0.39 -5.60
N TRP A 122 -7.95 0.94 -5.69
CA TRP A 122 -6.91 1.82 -5.16
C TRP A 122 -6.74 1.62 -3.65
N LEU A 123 -7.84 1.58 -2.89
CA LEU A 123 -7.81 1.31 -1.45
C LEU A 123 -7.19 -0.06 -1.14
N THR A 124 -7.55 -1.08 -1.92
CA THR A 124 -6.96 -2.43 -1.80
C THR A 124 -5.44 -2.38 -2.00
N VAL A 125 -4.96 -1.68 -3.03
CA VAL A 125 -3.52 -1.52 -3.29
C VAL A 125 -2.82 -0.79 -2.13
N GLN A 126 -3.44 0.25 -1.55
CA GLN A 126 -2.89 0.92 -0.37
C GLN A 126 -2.81 -0.03 0.83
N ASN A 127 -3.87 -0.79 1.10
CA ASN A 127 -3.97 -1.73 2.22
C ASN A 127 -2.97 -2.90 2.11
N LEU A 128 -2.57 -3.27 0.89
CA LEU A 128 -1.47 -4.22 0.64
C LEU A 128 -0.07 -3.65 0.94
N GLY A 129 0.02 -2.41 1.45
CA GLY A 129 1.27 -1.74 1.78
C GLY A 129 2.03 -1.22 0.55
N ALA A 130 1.37 -1.14 -0.60
CA ALA A 130 1.92 -0.62 -1.84
C ALA A 130 1.72 0.91 -1.94
N THR A 131 2.08 1.62 -0.86
CA THR A 131 1.84 3.05 -0.62
C THR A 131 2.79 3.99 -1.34
N GLY A 132 3.67 3.46 -2.20
CA GLY A 132 4.57 4.26 -3.02
C GLY A 132 3.85 5.13 -4.06
N LEU A 133 4.55 6.14 -4.56
CA LEU A 133 4.10 6.89 -5.73
C LEU A 133 4.06 5.97 -6.95
N TRP A 134 2.96 6.00 -7.69
CA TRP A 134 2.81 5.23 -8.91
C TRP A 134 3.66 5.84 -10.02
N TYR A 135 4.11 5.05 -10.98
CA TYR A 135 4.86 5.55 -12.12
C TYR A 135 4.70 4.61 -13.29
N LEU A 136 4.84 5.15 -14.50
CA LEU A 136 4.89 4.35 -15.71
C LEU A 136 6.32 3.83 -15.89
N ASP A 137 6.45 2.51 -15.96
CA ASP A 137 7.72 1.85 -16.24
C ASP A 137 7.74 1.44 -17.71
N ASP A 138 8.61 2.07 -18.49
CA ASP A 138 8.98 1.62 -19.82
C ASP A 138 10.21 0.71 -19.69
N ASN A 139 10.05 -0.56 -20.05
CA ASN A 139 11.16 -1.51 -20.05
C ASN A 139 12.02 -1.43 -21.32
N GLY A 140 11.81 -0.41 -22.17
CA GLY A 140 12.50 -0.20 -23.43
C GLY A 140 12.07 -1.17 -24.53
N ARG A 141 11.05 -2.01 -24.28
CA ARG A 141 10.48 -2.97 -25.25
C ARG A 141 9.03 -2.62 -25.61
N GLY A 142 8.58 -1.41 -25.26
CA GLY A 142 7.21 -0.96 -25.48
C GLY A 142 6.16 -1.59 -24.56
N ASP A 143 6.56 -2.37 -23.55
CA ASP A 143 5.64 -2.95 -22.55
C ASP A 143 5.57 -2.01 -21.35
N LEU A 144 4.78 -0.95 -21.53
CA LEU A 144 4.48 0.05 -20.51
C LEU A 144 3.65 -0.57 -19.39
N ARG A 145 4.04 -0.34 -18.14
CA ARG A 145 3.28 -0.83 -16.98
C ARG A 145 3.26 0.18 -15.85
N VAL A 146 2.08 0.38 -15.27
CA VAL A 146 1.98 1.14 -14.02
C VAL A 146 2.56 0.31 -12.88
N LYS A 147 3.56 0.88 -12.21
CA LYS A 147 4.25 0.29 -11.06
C LYS A 147 4.17 1.19 -9.85
N THR A 148 4.30 0.57 -8.69
CA THR A 148 4.47 1.22 -7.40
C THR A 148 5.61 0.56 -6.63
N LYS A 149 6.10 1.21 -5.58
CA LYS A 149 7.08 0.64 -4.66
C LYS A 149 6.37 0.27 -3.36
N PRO A 150 6.59 -0.95 -2.84
CA PRO A 150 6.08 -1.29 -1.51
C PRO A 150 6.81 -0.47 -0.45
N ARG A 151 6.25 -0.46 0.76
CA ARG A 151 6.91 0.11 1.94
C ARG A 151 8.35 -0.41 2.05
N MET A 152 9.33 0.49 2.07
CA MET A 152 10.72 0.14 2.34
C MET A 152 10.84 -0.27 3.82
N ARG A 153 10.89 -1.58 4.09
CA ARG A 153 11.01 -2.09 5.47
C ARG A 153 12.45 -2.01 6.01
N ARG A 154 13.49 -2.01 5.15
CA ARG A 154 14.93 -1.83 5.49
C ARG A 154 15.70 -1.31 4.27
N HIS A 155 16.99 -0.98 4.44
CA HIS A 155 17.93 -0.46 3.42
C HIS A 155 18.13 -1.31 2.14
N THR A 156 17.34 -2.36 1.93
CA THR A 156 17.33 -3.15 0.71
C THR A 156 16.44 -2.50 -0.35
N ALA A 157 16.88 -2.51 -1.61
CA ALA A 157 16.09 -2.00 -2.72
C ALA A 157 14.76 -2.77 -2.82
N ALA A 158 13.65 -2.10 -2.52
CA ALA A 158 12.32 -2.66 -2.67
C ALA A 158 12.06 -2.91 -4.16
N LYS A 159 11.76 -4.17 -4.51
CA LYS A 159 11.35 -4.52 -5.88
C LYS A 159 10.03 -3.84 -6.19
N SER A 160 9.95 -3.19 -7.35
CA SER A 160 8.72 -2.56 -7.81
C SER A 160 7.64 -3.62 -8.09
N LEU A 161 6.40 -3.25 -7.78
CA LEU A 161 5.21 -4.07 -7.95
C LEU A 161 4.38 -3.48 -9.08
N THR A 162 3.85 -4.32 -9.97
CA THR A 162 2.91 -3.87 -11.01
C THR A 162 1.52 -3.74 -10.41
N VAL A 163 0.90 -2.58 -10.56
CA VAL A 163 -0.39 -2.25 -9.91
C VAL A 163 -1.51 -3.17 -10.40
N ALA A 164 -1.63 -3.38 -11.71
CA ALA A 164 -2.66 -4.26 -12.28
C ALA A 164 -2.60 -5.71 -11.73
N ARG A 165 -1.40 -6.17 -11.35
CA ARG A 165 -1.24 -7.49 -10.71
C ARG A 165 -1.76 -7.50 -9.27
N LEU A 166 -1.58 -6.40 -8.54
CA LEU A 166 -2.07 -6.27 -7.17
C LEU A 166 -3.61 -6.24 -7.17
N ILE A 167 -4.21 -5.51 -8.10
CA ILE A 167 -5.67 -5.42 -8.29
C ILE A 167 -6.28 -6.81 -8.55
N LEU A 168 -5.66 -7.58 -9.44
CA LEU A 168 -6.11 -8.93 -9.78
C LEU A 168 -5.63 -10.03 -8.80
N GLY A 169 -4.86 -9.68 -7.77
CA GLY A 169 -4.32 -10.67 -6.81
C GLY A 169 -3.38 -11.70 -7.43
N LEU A 170 -2.65 -11.36 -8.50
CA LEU A 170 -1.89 -12.33 -9.28
C LEU A 170 -0.60 -12.79 -8.61
N GLY A 171 -0.47 -14.11 -8.50
CA GLY A 171 0.73 -14.83 -8.07
C GLY A 171 1.81 -14.91 -9.15
N ARG A 172 2.97 -15.44 -8.77
CA ARG A 172 4.14 -15.53 -9.66
C ARG A 172 3.80 -16.29 -10.96
N GLY A 173 4.27 -15.81 -12.10
CA GLY A 173 4.10 -16.47 -13.40
C GLY A 173 2.74 -16.28 -14.08
N GLU A 174 1.73 -15.76 -13.37
CA GLU A 174 0.51 -15.27 -14.01
C GLU A 174 0.78 -13.93 -14.69
N ARG A 175 0.05 -13.59 -15.75
CA ARG A 175 0.25 -12.33 -16.48
C ARG A 175 -1.08 -11.58 -16.57
N VAL A 176 -0.98 -10.26 -16.59
CA VAL A 176 -2.14 -9.39 -16.85
C VAL A 176 -2.21 -9.15 -18.36
N LYS A 177 -3.42 -9.19 -18.91
CA LYS A 177 -3.77 -8.69 -20.23
C LYS A 177 -4.70 -7.49 -20.06
N PHE A 178 -4.40 -6.41 -20.79
CA PHE A 178 -5.26 -5.23 -20.91
C PHE A 178 -6.16 -5.44 -22.12
N LEU A 179 -7.48 -5.34 -21.93
CA LEU A 179 -8.46 -5.65 -22.98
C LEU A 179 -8.52 -4.57 -24.06
N ASN A 180 -8.42 -3.30 -23.66
CA ASN A 180 -8.36 -2.15 -24.56
C ASN A 180 -6.94 -1.83 -25.09
N GLY A 181 -5.93 -2.57 -24.63
CA GLY A 181 -4.52 -2.34 -25.01
C GLY A 181 -3.82 -1.18 -24.27
N ASP A 182 -4.54 -0.38 -23.46
CA ASP A 182 -3.98 0.68 -22.64
C ASP A 182 -3.63 0.19 -21.23
N SER A 183 -2.33 0.21 -20.93
CA SER A 183 -1.79 -0.16 -19.62
C SER A 183 -2.07 0.85 -18.49
N ARG A 184 -2.56 2.05 -18.83
CA ARG A 184 -2.91 3.12 -17.89
C ARG A 184 -4.34 3.00 -17.37
N ASP A 185 -5.20 2.29 -18.08
CA ASP A 185 -6.55 1.97 -17.64
C ASP A 185 -6.53 0.70 -16.78
N LEU A 186 -6.60 0.88 -15.47
CA LEU A 186 -6.52 -0.17 -14.45
C LEU A 186 -7.90 -0.55 -13.89
N ARG A 187 -9.00 -0.10 -14.51
CA ARG A 187 -10.37 -0.51 -14.14
C ARG A 187 -10.53 -2.03 -14.33
N ARG A 188 -11.29 -2.71 -13.48
CA ARG A 188 -11.42 -4.19 -13.53
C ARG A 188 -11.99 -4.66 -14.85
N SER A 189 -12.90 -3.89 -15.44
CA SER A 189 -13.48 -4.14 -16.75
C SER A 189 -12.43 -4.22 -17.87
N ASN A 190 -11.25 -3.61 -17.69
CA ASN A 190 -10.14 -3.65 -18.65
C ASN A 190 -9.08 -4.73 -18.35
N LEU A 191 -9.13 -5.36 -17.17
CA LEU A 191 -8.09 -6.26 -16.71
C LEU A 191 -8.52 -7.73 -16.82
N ALA A 192 -7.71 -8.53 -17.50
CA ALA A 192 -7.91 -9.98 -17.61
C ALA A 192 -6.65 -10.75 -17.20
N VAL A 193 -6.85 -11.95 -16.65
CA VAL A 193 -5.76 -12.88 -16.38
C VAL A 193 -5.40 -13.60 -17.66
N GLN A 194 -4.17 -13.40 -18.14
CA GLN A 194 -3.63 -14.20 -19.23
C GLN A 194 -3.04 -15.48 -18.62
N GLY A 195 -3.64 -16.62 -19.00
CA GLY A 195 -3.22 -17.95 -18.53
C GLY A 195 -1.71 -18.18 -18.66
N ARG A 196 -1.16 -18.98 -17.75
CA ARG A 196 0.26 -19.34 -17.76
C ARG A 196 0.64 -19.99 -19.08
N ARG A 197 1.77 -19.54 -19.67
CA ARG A 197 2.49 -20.38 -20.62
C ARG A 197 2.96 -21.65 -19.89
N GLU A 198 2.93 -22.78 -20.56
CA GLU A 198 3.28 -24.08 -19.99
C GLU A 198 4.68 -24.09 -19.34
N THR A 199 5.62 -23.32 -19.89
CA THR A 199 6.96 -23.10 -19.35
C THR A 199 6.98 -22.38 -17.99
N ASP A 200 5.99 -21.54 -17.68
CA ASP A 200 5.86 -20.85 -16.40
C ASP A 200 5.21 -21.76 -15.33
N ARG A 201 4.38 -22.75 -15.74
CA ARG A 201 3.85 -23.77 -14.82
C ARG A 201 4.99 -24.58 -14.19
N ALA A 202 5.94 -25.04 -15.01
CA ALA A 202 7.09 -25.81 -14.54
C ALA A 202 7.98 -25.04 -13.55
N LYS A 203 8.18 -23.73 -13.76
CA LYS A 203 8.97 -22.88 -12.84
C LYS A 203 8.24 -22.59 -11.54
N SER A 204 6.92 -22.40 -11.56
CA SER A 204 6.15 -22.22 -10.34
C SER A 204 6.12 -23.49 -9.51
N ALA A 205 5.87 -24.66 -10.12
CA ALA A 205 5.85 -25.93 -9.40
C ALA A 205 7.14 -26.16 -8.59
N ARG A 206 8.30 -25.78 -9.16
CA ARG A 206 9.59 -25.83 -8.45
C ARG A 206 9.69 -24.85 -7.28
N TYR A 207 9.08 -23.68 -7.39
CA TYR A 207 9.08 -22.68 -6.32
C TYR A 207 8.08 -23.04 -5.22
N ASP A 208 6.91 -23.52 -5.59
CA ASP A 208 5.86 -23.96 -4.67
C ASP A 208 6.35 -25.17 -3.88
N ALA A 209 7.00 -26.15 -4.54
CA ALA A 209 7.68 -27.26 -3.86
C ALA A 209 8.77 -26.78 -2.88
N ARG A 210 9.52 -25.72 -3.23
CA ARG A 210 10.54 -25.14 -2.35
C ARG A 210 9.92 -24.38 -1.17
N ALA A 211 8.84 -23.65 -1.38
CA ALA A 211 8.11 -22.95 -0.32
C ALA A 211 7.48 -23.94 0.66
N SER A 212 6.86 -25.01 0.16
CA SER A 212 6.34 -26.11 0.98
C SER A 212 7.45 -26.84 1.74
N ALA A 213 8.62 -27.08 1.13
CA ALA A 213 9.76 -27.69 1.81
C ALA A 213 10.33 -26.79 2.93
N MET A 214 10.36 -25.46 2.73
CA MET A 214 10.78 -24.51 3.76
C MET A 214 9.78 -24.46 4.92
N ALA A 215 8.47 -24.40 4.63
CA ALA A 215 7.43 -24.44 5.66
C ALA A 215 7.49 -25.75 6.47
N GLY A 216 7.72 -26.88 5.82
CA GLY A 216 7.93 -28.17 6.49
C GLY A 216 9.19 -28.19 7.38
N ALA A 217 10.29 -27.59 6.92
CA ALA A 217 11.53 -27.48 7.71
C ALA A 217 11.39 -26.55 8.93
N ASP A 218 10.58 -25.49 8.81
CA ASP A 218 10.27 -24.59 9.92
C ASP A 218 9.39 -25.29 10.95
N MET A 219 8.35 -26.02 10.52
CA MET A 219 7.47 -26.78 11.41
C MET A 219 8.22 -27.95 12.09
N ALA A 220 9.14 -28.62 11.39
CA ALA A 220 9.99 -29.65 11.98
C ALA A 220 10.93 -29.07 13.06
N ARG A 221 11.46 -27.85 12.85
CA ARG A 221 12.27 -27.14 13.85
C ARG A 221 11.45 -26.73 15.07
N GLU A 222 10.22 -26.28 14.86
CA GLU A 222 9.28 -25.94 15.93
C GLU A 222 8.91 -27.18 16.76
N LEU A 223 8.56 -28.30 16.13
CA LEU A 223 8.32 -29.58 16.80
C LEU A 223 9.55 -30.10 17.57
N ALA A 224 10.76 -29.93 17.02
CA ALA A 224 12.00 -30.28 17.70
C ALA A 224 12.33 -29.34 18.88
N ALA A 225 11.90 -28.08 18.83
CA ALA A 225 12.00 -27.15 19.96
C ALA A 225 11.02 -27.54 21.09
N LEU A 226 9.77 -27.88 20.73
CA LEU A 226 8.76 -28.35 21.68
C LEU A 226 9.16 -29.67 22.35
N ARG A 227 9.70 -30.64 21.61
CA ARG A 227 10.22 -31.90 22.18
C ARG A 227 11.36 -31.69 23.18
N ARG A 228 12.24 -30.71 22.95
CA ARG A 228 13.32 -30.37 23.89
C ARG A 228 12.80 -29.72 25.19
N GLN A 229 11.67 -29.03 25.12
CA GLN A 229 11.02 -28.44 26.30
C GLN A 229 10.24 -29.47 27.11
N GLY A 230 9.65 -30.49 26.46
CA GLY A 230 8.88 -31.55 27.13
C GLY A 230 9.70 -32.68 27.75
N GLY A 231 11.00 -32.78 27.50
CA GLY A 231 11.89 -33.82 28.05
C GLY A 231 12.59 -33.46 29.37
N ARG A 232 12.12 -32.44 30.08
CA ARG A 232 12.70 -31.93 31.34
C ARG A 232 11.71 -32.01 32.52
N ALA A 233 10.82 -32.99 32.48
CA ALA A 233 9.94 -33.35 33.60
C ALA A 233 10.45 -34.64 34.26
#